data_AF-A1CLZ6-F1
#
_entry.id   AF-A1CLZ6-F1
#
_cell.length_a   1.000
_cell.length_b   1.000
_cell.length_c   1.000
_cell.angle_alpha   90.00
_cell.angle_beta   90.00
_cell.angle_gamma   90.00
#
_symmetry.space_group_name_H-M   'P 1'
#
loop_
_entity.id
_entity.type
_entity.pdbx_description
1 polymer ?
#
loop_
_entity_poly.entity_id
_entity_poly.type
_entity_poly.pdbx_seq_one_letter_code
_entity_poly.pdbx_strand_id
1 'polypeptide(L)'
;MYHASIALGALNLSRRSLLTIHPERKAAAVGALTAYHTSIAKLKAEIVSSSIPRDVNLWTTFFLGLFELMHDFTGEGWVKHFLVWDLLNPGSKCPSMLLHKALLELAAEGFAVRSALADWYANFQKWSADTGTPEHNPYSALASIYFHGISIYLSGIFDYRTQFNKIPTPTISQAVIQNHVDAILQMTGIVLKTANLAPVLLFFPLRVAGARVTTAQETESIRARLQEISTRGFMVADAFMADLNSLWCKKGIQL
;
A
#
# COMPACT_ATOMS: atom_id res chain seq x y z
N MET A 1 12.72 -6.21 9.71
CA MET A 1 12.33 -7.16 8.64
C MET A 1 11.75 -8.47 9.15
N TYR A 2 12.42 -9.18 10.08
CA TYR A 2 11.98 -10.48 10.63
C TYR A 2 10.50 -10.49 11.08
N HIS A 3 10.11 -9.57 11.96
CA HIS A 3 8.74 -9.52 12.48
C HIS A 3 7.69 -9.17 11.43
N ALA A 4 8.02 -8.32 10.46
CA ALA A 4 7.10 -7.96 9.38
C ALA A 4 6.86 -9.16 8.42
N SER A 5 7.89 -9.97 8.19
CA SER A 5 7.80 -11.20 7.40
C SER A 5 6.96 -12.27 8.12
N ILE A 6 7.14 -12.40 9.44
CA ILE A 6 6.33 -13.30 10.29
C ILE A 6 4.87 -12.85 10.31
N ALA A 7 4.62 -11.54 10.45
CA ALA A 7 3.28 -10.98 10.44
C ALA A 7 2.55 -11.39 9.15
N LEU A 8 3.20 -11.20 8.01
CA LEU A 8 2.65 -11.58 6.70
C LEU A 8 2.40 -13.09 6.58
N GLY A 9 3.38 -13.91 6.98
CA GLY A 9 3.27 -15.36 6.94
C GLY A 9 2.15 -15.91 7.83
N ALA A 10 2.04 -15.40 9.06
CA ALA A 10 1.00 -15.78 10.01
C ALA A 10 -0.40 -15.32 9.56
N LEU A 11 -0.51 -14.13 8.96
CA LEU A 11 -1.76 -13.64 8.39
C LEU A 11 -2.23 -14.54 7.23
N ASN A 12 -1.32 -14.93 6.34
CA ASN A 12 -1.62 -15.87 5.26
C ASN A 12 -2.07 -17.26 5.81
N LEU A 13 -1.37 -17.78 6.83
CA LEU A 13 -1.71 -19.05 7.46
C LEU A 13 -3.09 -19.02 8.12
N SER A 14 -3.45 -17.93 8.82
CA SER A 14 -4.77 -17.79 9.45
C SER A 14 -5.95 -17.83 8.46
N ARG A 15 -5.68 -17.57 7.17
CA ARG A 15 -6.68 -17.47 6.09
C ARG A 15 -6.76 -18.70 5.17
N ARG A 16 -5.80 -19.64 5.25
CA ARG A 16 -5.83 -20.86 4.41
C ARG A 16 -6.99 -21.78 4.83
N SER A 17 -7.70 -22.33 3.84
CA SER A 17 -8.80 -23.31 4.00
C SER A 17 -8.35 -24.70 4.47
N LEU A 18 -7.03 -24.93 4.59
CA LEU A 18 -6.43 -26.23 4.88
C LEU A 18 -6.33 -26.56 6.39
N LEU A 19 -6.60 -25.59 7.27
CA LEU A 19 -6.62 -25.82 8.72
C LEU A 19 -8.06 -26.14 9.16
N THR A 20 -8.34 -27.42 9.38
CA THR A 20 -9.63 -27.95 9.84
C THR A 20 -9.96 -27.64 11.30
N ILE A 21 -9.16 -26.82 12.01
CA ILE A 21 -9.30 -26.59 13.45
C ILE A 21 -9.35 -25.08 13.78
N HIS A 22 -10.52 -24.59 14.19
CA HIS A 22 -10.84 -23.20 14.54
C HIS A 22 -9.89 -22.49 15.55
N PRO A 23 -9.31 -23.15 16.57
CA PRO A 23 -8.41 -22.51 17.54
C PRO A 23 -7.07 -22.08 16.92
N GLU A 24 -6.52 -22.86 15.99
CA GLU A 24 -5.22 -22.59 15.38
C GLU A 24 -5.26 -21.37 14.46
N ARG A 25 -6.40 -21.14 13.79
CA ARG A 25 -6.64 -19.92 13.02
C ARG A 25 -6.66 -18.67 13.89
N LYS A 26 -7.30 -18.75 15.07
CA LYS A 26 -7.35 -17.65 16.04
C LYS A 26 -5.95 -17.38 16.60
N ALA A 27 -5.18 -18.43 16.92
CA ALA A 27 -3.80 -18.30 17.36
C ALA A 27 -2.89 -17.68 16.28
N ALA A 28 -3.03 -18.09 15.02
CA ALA A 28 -2.29 -17.53 13.89
C ALA A 28 -2.65 -16.06 13.64
N ALA A 29 -3.93 -15.69 13.74
CA ALA A 29 -4.38 -14.29 13.60
C ALA A 29 -3.83 -13.38 14.72
N VAL A 30 -3.86 -13.85 15.97
CA VAL A 30 -3.25 -13.14 17.10
C VAL A 30 -1.74 -13.00 16.89
N GLY A 31 -1.06 -14.08 16.50
CA GLY A 31 0.38 -14.04 16.20
C GLY A 31 0.73 -13.08 15.07
N ALA A 32 -0.11 -12.97 14.05
CA ALA A 32 0.05 -12.06 12.93
C ALA A 32 0.01 -10.59 13.38
N LEU A 33 -0.99 -10.21 14.18
CA LEU A 33 -1.15 -8.85 14.72
C LEU A 33 -0.05 -8.47 15.72
N THR A 34 0.36 -9.40 16.58
CA THR A 34 1.46 -9.17 17.53
C THR A 34 2.78 -8.93 16.80
N ALA A 35 3.09 -9.75 15.80
CA ALA A 35 4.30 -9.60 14.98
C ALA A 35 4.28 -8.27 14.20
N TYR A 36 3.12 -7.90 13.66
CA TYR A 36 2.91 -6.64 12.94
C TYR A 36 3.21 -5.41 13.82
N HIS A 37 2.57 -5.30 14.99
CA HIS A 37 2.81 -4.21 15.94
C HIS A 37 4.28 -4.12 16.35
N THR A 38 4.92 -5.27 16.59
CA THR A 38 6.33 -5.33 16.95
C THR A 38 7.23 -4.80 15.83
N SER A 39 6.91 -5.12 14.56
CA SER A 39 7.68 -4.60 13.42
C SER A 39 7.53 -3.09 13.23
N ILE A 40 6.35 -2.50 13.44
CA ILE A 40 6.19 -1.04 13.35
C ILE A 40 7.01 -0.33 14.43
N ALA A 41 6.92 -0.80 15.68
CA ALA A 41 7.62 -0.17 16.80
C ALA A 41 9.14 -0.18 16.57
N LYS A 42 9.68 -1.30 16.09
CA LYS A 42 11.11 -1.43 15.74
C LYS A 42 11.48 -0.55 14.56
N LEU A 43 10.71 -0.57 13.47
CA LEU A 43 10.98 0.27 12.31
C LEU A 43 11.01 1.77 12.67
N LYS A 44 10.09 2.23 13.53
CA LYS A 44 10.08 3.61 14.03
C LYS A 44 11.36 3.96 14.79
N ALA A 45 11.80 3.09 15.70
CA ALA A 45 13.05 3.29 16.45
C ALA A 45 14.29 3.27 15.54
N GLU A 46 14.27 2.44 14.50
CA GLU A 46 15.37 2.26 13.53
C GLU A 46 15.49 3.45 12.58
N ILE A 47 14.36 4.01 12.10
CA ILE A 47 14.34 5.23 11.30
C ILE A 47 14.89 6.41 12.10
N VAL A 48 14.48 6.55 13.37
CA VAL A 48 14.94 7.64 14.25
C VAL A 48 16.43 7.53 14.55
N SER A 49 16.95 6.31 14.69
CA SER A 49 18.36 6.08 15.04
C SER A 49 19.31 6.05 13.84
N SER A 50 18.80 6.09 12.59
CA SER A 50 19.61 5.98 11.35
C SER A 50 20.58 4.78 11.31
N SER A 51 20.32 3.74 12.12
CA SER A 51 21.34 2.75 12.53
C SER A 51 21.39 1.48 11.67
N ILE A 52 20.49 1.32 10.70
CA ILE A 52 20.31 0.07 9.94
C ILE A 52 20.54 0.27 8.43
N PRO A 53 21.07 -0.75 7.71
CA PRO A 53 21.16 -0.74 6.25
C PRO A 53 19.82 -0.39 5.59
N ARG A 54 19.88 0.54 4.63
CA ARG A 54 18.73 1.12 3.93
C ARG A 54 17.77 0.06 3.37
N ASP A 55 18.31 -1.08 2.96
CA ASP A 55 17.62 -2.22 2.35
C ASP A 55 16.66 -2.89 3.36
N VAL A 56 17.07 -3.03 4.62
CA VAL A 56 16.26 -3.67 5.68
C VAL A 56 15.05 -2.81 6.03
N ASN A 57 15.21 -1.48 6.02
CA ASN A 57 14.09 -0.54 6.24
C ASN A 57 13.10 -0.61 5.08
N LEU A 58 13.59 -0.63 3.83
CA LEU A 58 12.75 -0.76 2.63
C LEU A 58 11.90 -2.03 2.69
N TRP A 59 12.51 -3.19 2.95
CA TRP A 59 11.79 -4.46 3.04
C TRP A 59 10.82 -4.51 4.23
N THR A 60 11.19 -3.91 5.36
CA THR A 60 10.30 -3.86 6.53
C THR A 60 9.06 -3.02 6.25
N THR A 61 9.22 -1.84 5.66
CA THR A 61 8.10 -0.98 5.23
C THR A 61 7.22 -1.68 4.19
N PHE A 62 7.84 -2.38 3.24
CA PHE A 62 7.11 -3.18 2.26
C PHE A 62 6.23 -4.26 2.91
N PHE A 63 6.82 -5.09 3.79
CA PHE A 63 6.08 -6.17 4.45
C PHE A 63 4.97 -5.66 5.36
N LEU A 64 5.16 -4.51 6.01
CA LEU A 64 4.12 -3.83 6.79
C LEU A 64 2.97 -3.35 5.89
N GLY A 65 3.28 -2.71 4.75
CA GLY A 65 2.26 -2.27 3.80
C GLY A 65 1.48 -3.42 3.16
N LEU A 66 2.15 -4.54 2.86
CA LEU A 66 1.49 -5.73 2.34
C LEU A 66 0.64 -6.44 3.40
N PHE A 67 1.10 -6.46 4.66
CA PHE A 67 0.31 -6.97 5.79
C PHE A 67 -1.00 -6.20 5.94
N GLU A 68 -0.95 -4.86 5.89
CA GLU A 68 -2.14 -4.01 6.01
C GLU A 68 -3.12 -4.23 4.86
N LEU A 69 -2.62 -4.27 3.61
CA LEU A 69 -3.44 -4.55 2.43
C LEU A 69 -4.08 -5.94 2.48
N MET A 70 -3.34 -6.94 2.96
CA MET A 70 -3.89 -8.27 3.17
C MET A 70 -4.89 -8.26 4.32
N HIS A 71 -4.59 -7.62 5.45
CA HIS A 71 -5.45 -7.57 6.62
C HIS A 71 -6.80 -6.95 6.27
N ASP A 72 -6.79 -5.86 5.52
CA ASP A 72 -7.98 -5.14 5.12
C ASP A 72 -7.86 -4.55 3.69
N PHE A 73 -8.58 -5.18 2.75
CA PHE A 73 -8.54 -4.88 1.31
C PHE A 73 -9.30 -3.61 0.92
N THR A 74 -10.06 -3.02 1.85
CA THR A 74 -10.81 -1.76 1.64
C THR A 74 -10.02 -0.53 2.09
N GLY A 75 -8.95 -0.71 2.88
CA GLY A 75 -8.24 0.36 3.59
C GLY A 75 -8.98 0.87 4.84
N GLU A 76 -10.20 0.40 5.12
CA GLU A 76 -10.98 0.79 6.30
C GLU A 76 -10.40 0.27 7.62
N GLY A 77 -9.75 -0.89 7.61
CA GLY A 77 -9.04 -1.51 8.73
C GLY A 77 -7.82 -0.72 9.17
N TRP A 78 -7.09 -0.12 8.22
CA TRP A 78 -6.00 0.81 8.53
C TRP A 78 -6.55 2.13 9.07
N VAL A 79 -7.66 2.62 8.51
CA VAL A 79 -8.38 3.79 9.03
C VAL A 79 -8.96 3.55 10.44
N LYS A 80 -9.32 2.31 10.81
CA LYS A 80 -9.75 1.93 12.17
C LYS A 80 -8.64 2.07 13.22
N HIS A 81 -7.37 2.05 12.82
CA HIS A 81 -6.24 2.29 13.71
C HIS A 81 -5.95 3.78 13.93
N PHE A 82 -6.57 4.68 13.16
CA PHE A 82 -6.63 6.09 13.53
C PHE A 82 -7.67 6.27 14.61
N LEU A 83 -7.27 6.88 15.73
CA LEU A 83 -8.14 7.34 16.83
C LEU A 83 -9.36 8.17 16.32
N VAL A 84 -9.27 8.69 15.10
CA VAL A 84 -10.31 9.44 14.40
C VAL A 84 -11.49 8.55 13.96
N TRP A 85 -11.33 7.22 13.83
CA TRP A 85 -12.41 6.31 13.40
C TRP A 85 -13.59 6.27 14.37
N ASP A 86 -13.33 6.11 15.68
CA ASP A 86 -14.37 6.12 16.70
C ASP A 86 -15.07 7.49 16.78
N LEU A 87 -14.37 8.56 16.40
CA LEU A 87 -14.91 9.92 16.31
C LEU A 87 -15.73 10.14 15.04
N LEU A 88 -15.39 9.46 13.93
CA LEU A 88 -16.02 9.59 12.60
C LEU A 88 -17.22 8.66 12.37
N ASN A 89 -17.50 7.75 13.30
CA ASN A 89 -18.64 6.86 13.20
C ASN A 89 -19.96 7.67 13.28
N PRO A 90 -20.97 7.48 12.39
CA PRO A 90 -22.18 8.32 12.35
C PRO A 90 -23.01 8.33 13.64
N GLY A 91 -22.79 7.35 14.53
CA GLY A 91 -23.41 7.26 15.86
C GLY A 91 -22.57 7.84 17.01
N SER A 92 -21.39 8.41 16.74
CA SER A 92 -20.53 8.99 17.78
C SER A 92 -21.10 10.33 18.26
N LYS A 93 -21.28 10.48 19.58
CA LYS A 93 -21.70 11.74 20.22
C LYS A 93 -20.52 12.70 20.40
N CYS A 94 -19.56 12.71 19.47
CA CYS A 94 -18.39 13.57 19.63
C CYS A 94 -18.76 15.04 19.41
N PRO A 95 -18.40 15.96 20.32
CA PRO A 95 -18.53 17.40 20.09
C PRO A 95 -17.84 17.79 18.77
N SER A 96 -18.54 18.53 17.90
CA SER A 96 -18.06 18.91 16.55
C SER A 96 -16.66 19.54 16.53
N MET A 97 -16.29 20.24 17.62
CA MET A 97 -14.98 20.89 17.78
C MET A 97 -13.82 19.88 17.95
N LEU A 98 -14.05 18.74 18.64
CA LEU A 98 -13.05 17.68 18.81
C LEU A 98 -12.82 16.91 17.50
N LEU A 99 -13.88 16.69 16.74
CA LEU A 99 -13.79 16.05 15.42
C LEU A 99 -13.00 16.89 14.41
N HIS A 100 -13.27 18.20 14.35
CA HIS A 100 -12.57 19.10 13.44
C HIS A 100 -11.06 19.16 13.75
N LYS A 101 -10.70 19.24 15.04
CA LYS A 101 -9.29 19.21 15.48
C LYS A 101 -8.60 17.90 15.09
N ALA A 102 -9.24 16.75 15.32
CA ALA A 102 -8.68 15.45 14.98
C ALA A 102 -8.46 15.28 13.45
N LEU A 103 -9.36 15.80 12.63
CA LEU A 103 -9.21 15.81 11.17
C LEU A 103 -8.04 16.68 10.71
N LEU A 104 -7.82 17.84 11.34
CA LEU A 104 -6.69 18.73 11.05
C LEU A 104 -5.35 18.10 11.46
N GLU A 105 -5.29 17.47 12.65
CA GLU A 105 -4.10 16.74 13.10
C GLU A 105 -3.74 15.60 12.14
N LEU A 106 -4.75 14.84 11.68
CA LEU A 106 -4.58 13.78 10.70
C LEU A 106 -4.09 14.30 9.34
N ALA A 107 -4.65 15.42 8.87
CA ALA A 107 -4.19 16.07 7.65
C ALA A 107 -2.72 16.54 7.77
N ALA A 108 -2.36 17.15 8.91
CA ALA A 108 -0.99 17.59 9.19
C ALA A 108 0.01 16.43 9.20
N GLU A 109 -0.34 15.31 9.85
CA GLU A 109 0.47 14.09 9.81
C GLU A 109 0.65 13.57 8.38
N GLY A 110 -0.44 13.52 7.60
CA GLY A 110 -0.37 13.10 6.21
C GLY A 110 0.51 14.03 5.34
N PHE A 111 0.52 15.34 5.57
CA PHE A 111 1.47 16.26 4.91
C PHE A 111 2.92 15.91 5.26
N ALA A 112 3.22 15.69 6.53
CA ALA A 112 4.56 15.33 6.98
C ALA A 112 5.05 14.01 6.36
N VAL A 113 4.19 12.97 6.34
CA VAL A 113 4.51 11.67 5.75
C VAL A 113 4.78 11.79 4.24
N ARG A 114 3.98 12.60 3.52
CA ARG A 114 4.21 12.83 2.09
C ARG A 114 5.50 13.57 1.81
N SER A 115 5.83 14.58 2.60
CA SER A 115 7.10 15.30 2.47
C SER A 115 8.27 14.33 2.66
N ALA A 116 8.24 13.52 3.71
CA ALA A 116 9.28 12.54 3.98
C ALA A 116 9.43 11.50 2.85
N LEU A 117 8.31 11.06 2.25
CA LEU A 117 8.33 10.14 1.11
C LEU A 117 8.94 10.80 -0.14
N ALA A 118 8.60 12.06 -0.42
CA ALA A 118 9.15 12.82 -1.54
C ALA A 118 10.66 13.06 -1.36
N ASP A 119 11.09 13.45 -0.16
CA ASP A 119 12.51 13.65 0.18
C ASP A 119 13.29 12.34 0.05
N TRP A 120 12.73 11.22 0.53
CA TRP A 120 13.33 9.91 0.36
C TRP A 120 13.50 9.56 -1.12
N TYR A 121 12.47 9.78 -1.96
CA TYR A 121 12.55 9.45 -3.37
C TYR A 121 13.55 10.33 -4.12
N ALA A 122 13.60 11.63 -3.83
CA ALA A 122 14.60 12.53 -4.40
C ALA A 122 16.03 12.09 -4.04
N ASN A 123 16.26 11.71 -2.78
CA ASN A 123 17.54 11.18 -2.32
C ASN A 123 17.88 9.83 -2.97
N PHE A 124 16.88 8.97 -3.16
CA PHE A 124 17.04 7.69 -3.85
C PHE A 124 17.41 7.88 -5.33
N GLN A 125 16.75 8.79 -6.04
CA GLN A 125 17.07 9.12 -7.43
C GLN A 125 18.50 9.67 -7.56
N LYS A 126 18.89 10.58 -6.66
CA LYS A 126 20.25 11.11 -6.62
C LYS A 126 21.28 10.01 -6.38
N TRP A 127 21.07 9.16 -5.37
CA TRP A 127 21.93 8.03 -5.08
C TRP A 127 22.06 7.06 -6.26
N SER A 128 20.95 6.78 -6.96
CA SER A 128 20.96 5.89 -8.12
C SER A 128 21.77 6.48 -9.28
N ALA A 129 21.67 7.79 -9.50
CA ALA A 129 22.47 8.49 -10.52
C ALA A 129 23.96 8.49 -10.17
N ASP A 130 24.31 8.77 -8.91
CA ASP A 130 25.70 8.87 -8.44
C ASP A 130 26.42 7.51 -8.44
N THR A 131 25.71 6.42 -8.16
CA THR A 131 26.29 5.07 -8.06
C THR A 131 26.29 4.28 -9.38
N GLY A 132 25.67 4.83 -10.44
CA GLY A 132 25.53 4.16 -11.72
C GLY A 132 24.72 2.86 -11.65
N THR A 133 23.94 2.64 -10.58
CA THR A 133 22.99 1.52 -10.54
C THR A 133 22.00 1.71 -11.67
N PRO A 134 21.87 0.73 -12.59
CA PRO A 134 20.95 0.86 -13.70
C PRO A 134 19.52 1.07 -13.20
N GLU A 135 18.73 1.88 -13.89
CA GLU A 135 17.27 1.95 -13.69
C GLU A 135 16.60 0.57 -13.83
N HIS A 136 17.30 -0.37 -14.47
CA HIS A 136 16.91 -1.77 -14.64
C HIS A 136 17.36 -2.70 -13.50
N ASN A 137 18.03 -2.20 -12.45
CA ASN A 137 18.24 -2.99 -11.24
C ASN A 137 16.86 -3.34 -10.66
N PRO A 138 16.57 -4.63 -10.42
CA PRO A 138 15.24 -5.06 -10.03
C PRO A 138 14.77 -4.44 -8.71
N TYR A 139 15.68 -4.26 -7.75
CA TYR A 139 15.37 -3.67 -6.46
C TYR A 139 15.16 -2.16 -6.54
N SER A 140 15.93 -1.47 -7.38
CA SER A 140 15.71 -0.04 -7.66
C SER A 140 14.37 0.19 -8.34
N ALA A 141 14.05 -0.64 -9.35
CA ALA A 141 12.76 -0.57 -10.03
C ALA A 141 11.60 -0.87 -9.06
N LEU A 142 11.76 -1.85 -8.17
CA LEU A 142 10.79 -2.14 -7.14
C LEU A 142 10.60 -0.94 -6.19
N ALA A 143 11.68 -0.33 -5.70
CA ALA A 143 11.61 0.84 -4.83
C ALA A 143 10.83 2.01 -5.47
N SER A 144 11.07 2.29 -6.75
CA SER A 144 10.32 3.31 -7.51
C SER A 144 8.85 2.94 -7.72
N ILE A 145 8.55 1.68 -8.04
CA ILE A 145 7.15 1.22 -8.14
C ILE A 145 6.43 1.44 -6.79
N TYR A 146 7.10 1.18 -5.68
CA TYR A 146 6.55 1.40 -4.33
C TYR A 146 6.38 2.87 -4.01
N PHE A 147 7.31 3.74 -4.39
CA PHE A 147 7.14 5.19 -4.28
C PHE A 147 5.83 5.65 -4.91
N HIS A 148 5.57 5.24 -6.15
CA HIS A 148 4.37 5.61 -6.88
C HIS A 148 3.11 5.04 -6.22
N GLY A 149 3.13 3.75 -5.84
CA GLY A 149 2.00 3.11 -5.16
C GLY A 149 1.66 3.77 -3.83
N ILE A 150 2.66 4.05 -3.00
CA ILE A 150 2.47 4.71 -1.70
C ILE A 150 1.99 6.16 -1.90
N SER A 151 2.52 6.89 -2.89
CA SER A 151 2.10 8.27 -3.18
C SER A 151 0.62 8.37 -3.55
N ILE A 152 0.11 7.41 -4.33
CA ILE A 152 -1.33 7.32 -4.64
C ILE A 152 -2.13 6.90 -3.40
N TYR A 153 -1.66 5.90 -2.66
CA TYR A 153 -2.34 5.38 -1.48
C TYR A 153 -2.53 6.47 -0.42
N LEU A 154 -1.46 7.24 -0.13
CA LEU A 154 -1.49 8.33 0.85
C LEU A 154 -2.48 9.43 0.48
N SER A 155 -2.60 9.76 -0.81
CA SER A 155 -3.65 10.67 -1.28
C SER A 155 -5.03 10.08 -0.98
N GLY A 156 -5.22 8.80 -1.31
CA GLY A 156 -6.52 8.14 -1.20
C GLY A 156 -7.14 8.14 0.18
N ILE A 157 -6.35 8.12 1.24
CA ILE A 157 -6.84 8.21 2.63
C ILE A 157 -7.82 9.39 2.81
N PHE A 158 -7.55 10.51 2.15
CA PHE A 158 -8.30 11.75 2.31
C PHE A 158 -9.39 11.93 1.26
N ASP A 159 -9.35 11.17 0.15
CA ASP A 159 -10.28 11.30 -0.98
C ASP A 159 -11.62 10.57 -0.75
N TYR A 160 -11.67 9.59 0.17
CA TYR A 160 -12.84 8.73 0.36
C TYR A 160 -13.93 9.33 1.27
N ARG A 161 -13.63 10.39 2.02
CA ARG A 161 -14.53 10.92 3.05
C ARG A 161 -14.81 12.41 2.87
N THR A 162 -16.08 12.75 2.79
CA THR A 162 -16.54 14.14 2.54
C THR A 162 -16.16 15.11 3.66
N GLN A 163 -15.85 14.61 4.86
CA GLN A 163 -15.34 15.42 5.98
C GLN A 163 -14.02 16.12 5.63
N PHE A 164 -13.17 15.49 4.82
CA PHE A 164 -11.90 16.07 4.37
C PHE A 164 -12.06 17.14 3.29
N ASN A 165 -13.20 17.20 2.59
CA ASN A 165 -13.46 18.20 1.55
C ASN A 165 -13.52 19.64 2.11
N LYS A 166 -13.62 19.79 3.43
CA LYS A 166 -13.76 21.08 4.12
C LYS A 166 -12.44 21.59 4.71
N ILE A 167 -11.35 20.83 4.60
CA ILE A 167 -10.04 21.21 5.15
C ILE A 167 -8.93 20.97 4.12
N PRO A 168 -7.80 21.69 4.22
CA PRO A 168 -6.61 21.34 3.46
C PRO A 168 -6.20 19.90 3.80
N THR A 169 -5.99 19.09 2.78
CA THR A 169 -5.56 17.70 2.93
C THR A 169 -4.37 17.41 2.03
N PRO A 170 -3.54 16.41 2.40
CA PRO A 170 -2.35 16.02 1.64
C PRO A 170 -2.73 15.18 0.41
N THR A 171 -3.74 15.62 -0.33
CA THR A 171 -4.18 15.01 -1.59
C THR A 171 -3.33 15.53 -2.75
N ILE A 172 -3.21 14.73 -3.82
CA ILE A 172 -2.59 15.17 -5.08
C ILE A 172 -3.63 15.30 -6.17
N SER A 173 -3.32 16.14 -7.16
CA SER A 173 -4.19 16.35 -8.31
C SER A 173 -4.34 15.06 -9.12
N GLN A 174 -5.47 14.96 -9.83
CA GLN A 174 -5.75 13.82 -10.70
C GLN A 174 -4.65 13.61 -11.74
N ALA A 175 -4.06 14.68 -12.28
CA ALA A 175 -2.95 14.60 -13.22
C ALA A 175 -1.70 13.93 -12.59
N VAL A 176 -1.36 14.28 -11.34
CA VAL A 176 -0.23 13.66 -10.63
C VAL A 176 -0.54 12.20 -10.29
N ILE A 177 -1.80 11.87 -9.96
CA ILE A 177 -2.23 10.48 -9.79
C ILE A 177 -2.00 9.68 -11.08
N GLN A 178 -2.40 10.21 -12.24
CA GLN A 178 -2.19 9.51 -13.51
C GLN A 178 -0.71 9.33 -13.85
N ASN A 179 0.14 10.33 -13.61
CA ASN A 179 1.59 10.16 -13.77
C ASN A 179 2.14 9.00 -12.94
N HIS A 180 1.63 8.80 -11.72
CA HIS A 180 2.01 7.66 -10.89
C HIS A 180 1.44 6.32 -11.41
N VAL A 181 0.19 6.31 -11.91
CA VAL A 181 -0.42 5.13 -12.53
C VAL A 181 0.40 4.67 -13.75
N ASP A 182 0.73 5.61 -14.64
CA ASP A 182 1.52 5.35 -15.85
C ASP A 182 2.90 4.79 -15.50
N ALA A 183 3.58 5.40 -14.54
CA ALA A 183 4.87 4.92 -14.08
C ALA A 183 4.78 3.50 -13.48
N ILE A 184 3.77 3.20 -12.66
CA ILE A 184 3.56 1.84 -12.12
C ILE A 184 3.35 0.86 -13.28
N LEU A 185 2.48 1.17 -14.24
CA LEU A 185 2.22 0.30 -15.37
C LEU A 185 3.50 0.07 -16.19
N GLN A 186 4.18 1.13 -16.61
CA GLN A 186 5.42 1.03 -17.38
C GLN A 186 6.45 0.15 -16.66
N MET A 187 6.76 0.46 -15.40
CA MET A 187 7.82 -0.21 -14.65
C MET A 187 7.47 -1.67 -14.33
N THR A 188 6.23 -1.96 -13.92
CA THR A 188 5.79 -3.34 -13.66
C THR A 188 5.84 -4.20 -14.92
N GLY A 189 5.55 -3.62 -16.10
CA GLY A 189 5.64 -4.33 -17.38
C GLY A 189 7.08 -4.71 -17.74
N ILE A 190 8.06 -3.89 -17.35
CA ILE A 190 9.49 -4.20 -17.51
C ILE A 190 9.91 -5.25 -16.49
N VAL A 191 9.65 -4.99 -15.20
CA VAL A 191 10.07 -5.86 -14.07
C VAL A 191 9.54 -7.27 -14.21
N LEU A 192 8.27 -7.46 -14.60
CA LEU A 192 7.73 -8.81 -14.81
C LEU A 192 8.52 -9.60 -15.87
N LYS A 193 8.98 -8.94 -16.93
CA LYS A 193 9.69 -9.58 -18.04
C LYS A 193 11.18 -9.79 -17.76
N THR A 194 11.83 -8.88 -17.03
CA THR A 194 13.30 -8.82 -16.97
C THR A 194 13.87 -9.13 -15.59
N ALA A 195 13.10 -9.00 -14.52
CA ALA A 195 13.60 -9.14 -13.16
C ALA A 195 13.35 -10.54 -12.58
N ASN A 196 14.33 -11.06 -11.83
CA ASN A 196 14.13 -12.22 -10.98
C ASN A 196 13.54 -11.81 -9.61
N LEU A 197 12.37 -11.16 -9.64
CA LEU A 197 11.61 -10.79 -8.46
C LEU A 197 10.37 -11.65 -8.32
N ALA A 198 10.01 -11.95 -7.08
CA ALA A 198 8.75 -12.62 -6.79
C ALA A 198 7.58 -11.73 -7.26
N PRO A 199 6.74 -12.16 -8.21
CA PRO A 199 5.68 -11.32 -8.78
C PRO A 199 4.64 -10.84 -7.75
N VAL A 200 4.50 -11.55 -6.63
CA VAL A 200 3.70 -11.14 -5.45
C VAL A 200 4.05 -9.74 -4.93
N LEU A 201 5.31 -9.30 -5.10
CA LEU A 201 5.76 -7.98 -4.68
C LEU A 201 5.07 -6.84 -5.45
N LEU A 202 4.37 -7.14 -6.55
CA LEU A 202 3.70 -6.14 -7.38
C LEU A 202 2.20 -6.00 -7.08
N PHE A 203 1.63 -6.81 -6.16
CA PHE A 203 0.19 -6.74 -5.87
C PHE A 203 -0.25 -5.39 -5.32
N PHE A 204 0.47 -4.85 -4.32
CA PHE A 204 0.10 -3.57 -3.73
C PHE A 204 0.12 -2.43 -4.77
N PRO A 205 1.21 -2.20 -5.51
CA PRO A 205 1.25 -1.13 -6.51
C PRO A 205 0.20 -1.30 -7.61
N LEU A 206 0.00 -2.53 -8.12
CA LEU A 206 -1.00 -2.80 -9.16
C LEU A 206 -2.42 -2.63 -8.65
N ARG A 207 -2.71 -3.00 -7.40
CA ARG A 207 -4.04 -2.80 -6.81
C ARG A 207 -4.36 -1.32 -6.62
N VAL A 208 -3.39 -0.54 -6.14
CA VAL A 208 -3.53 0.90 -5.94
C VAL A 208 -3.67 1.62 -7.28
N ALA A 209 -2.81 1.33 -8.26
CA ALA A 209 -2.92 1.87 -9.61
C ALA A 209 -4.26 1.49 -10.26
N GLY A 210 -4.64 0.21 -10.14
CA GLY A 210 -5.92 -0.32 -10.60
C GLY A 210 -7.12 0.41 -10.01
N ALA A 211 -7.05 0.86 -8.76
CA ALA A 211 -8.12 1.65 -8.16
C ALA A 211 -8.26 3.06 -8.78
N ARG A 212 -7.22 3.57 -9.45
CA ARG A 212 -7.13 4.93 -10.00
C ARG A 212 -7.16 5.03 -11.51
N VAL A 213 -7.24 3.90 -12.21
CA VAL A 213 -7.44 3.90 -13.67
C VAL A 213 -8.71 4.68 -14.04
N THR A 214 -8.62 5.30 -15.22
CA THR A 214 -9.66 6.14 -15.82
C THR A 214 -10.03 5.66 -17.22
N THR A 215 -9.17 4.87 -17.87
CA THR A 215 -9.39 4.38 -19.24
C THR A 215 -9.53 2.86 -19.29
N ALA A 216 -10.23 2.36 -20.32
CA ALA A 216 -10.31 0.92 -20.60
C ALA A 216 -8.92 0.32 -20.90
N GLN A 217 -8.04 1.08 -21.54
CA GLN A 217 -6.67 0.66 -21.86
C GLN A 217 -5.80 0.45 -20.61
N GLU A 218 -5.84 1.38 -19.64
CA GLU A 218 -5.17 1.20 -18.34
C GLU A 218 -5.74 -0.02 -17.61
N THR A 219 -7.05 -0.20 -17.70
CA THR A 219 -7.74 -1.31 -17.06
C THR A 219 -7.30 -2.66 -17.60
N GLU A 220 -7.24 -2.80 -18.92
CA GLU A 220 -6.68 -3.98 -19.60
C GLU A 220 -5.19 -4.17 -19.25
N SER A 221 -4.44 -3.08 -19.12
CA SER A 221 -3.03 -3.12 -18.73
C SER A 221 -2.81 -3.66 -17.31
N ILE A 222 -3.69 -3.32 -16.36
CA ILE A 222 -3.69 -3.89 -15.00
C ILE A 222 -4.08 -5.36 -15.04
N ARG A 223 -5.12 -5.70 -15.81
CA ARG A 223 -5.60 -7.07 -15.99
C ARG A 223 -4.51 -8.00 -16.49
N ALA A 224 -3.83 -7.62 -17.57
CA ALA A 224 -2.77 -8.42 -18.16
C ALA A 224 -1.63 -8.71 -17.15
N ARG A 225 -1.24 -7.73 -16.34
CA ARG A 225 -0.16 -7.89 -15.34
C ARG A 225 -0.57 -8.78 -14.17
N LEU A 226 -1.79 -8.63 -13.67
CA LEU A 226 -2.30 -9.50 -12.61
C LEU A 226 -2.52 -10.93 -13.11
N GLN A 227 -2.99 -11.11 -14.35
CA GLN A 227 -3.07 -12.42 -14.98
C GLN A 227 -1.68 -13.06 -15.13
N GLU A 228 -0.68 -12.29 -15.56
CA GLU A 228 0.71 -12.78 -15.62
C GLU A 228 1.20 -13.25 -14.24
N ILE A 229 0.94 -12.49 -13.18
CA ILE A 229 1.26 -12.90 -11.80
C ILE A 229 0.52 -14.19 -11.41
N SER A 230 -0.76 -14.31 -11.78
CA SER A 230 -1.58 -15.51 -11.53
C SER A 230 -0.98 -16.76 -12.22
N THR A 231 -0.63 -16.65 -13.50
CA THR A 231 -0.04 -17.74 -14.29
C THR A 231 1.31 -18.22 -13.74
N ARG A 232 2.02 -17.37 -12.98
CA ARG A 232 3.27 -17.71 -12.27
C ARG A 232 3.02 -18.40 -10.92
N GLY A 233 1.79 -18.80 -10.62
CA GLY A 233 1.41 -19.59 -9.43
C GLY A 233 0.85 -18.78 -8.26
N PHE A 234 0.65 -17.47 -8.42
CA PHE A 234 0.12 -16.60 -7.36
C PHE A 234 -1.38 -16.35 -7.54
N MET A 235 -2.20 -17.37 -7.30
CA MET A 235 -3.68 -17.33 -7.47
C MET A 235 -4.38 -16.20 -6.70
N VAL A 236 -3.75 -15.62 -5.68
CA VAL A 236 -4.28 -14.42 -4.97
C VAL A 236 -4.48 -13.23 -5.92
N ALA A 237 -3.79 -13.20 -7.06
CA ALA A 237 -4.01 -12.24 -8.14
C ALA A 237 -5.47 -12.21 -8.61
N ASP A 238 -6.14 -13.36 -8.64
CA ASP A 238 -7.51 -13.47 -9.13
C ASP A 238 -8.50 -12.76 -8.18
N ALA A 239 -8.23 -12.79 -6.87
CA ALA A 239 -9.01 -12.04 -5.89
C ALA A 239 -8.84 -10.52 -6.07
N PHE A 240 -7.61 -10.04 -6.27
CA PHE A 240 -7.36 -8.64 -6.59
C PHE A 240 -8.04 -8.21 -7.90
N MET A 241 -8.06 -9.09 -8.91
CA MET A 241 -8.76 -8.86 -10.17
C MET A 241 -10.28 -8.77 -9.99
N ALA A 242 -10.88 -9.67 -9.20
CA ALA A 242 -12.32 -9.64 -8.93
C ALA A 242 -12.74 -8.33 -8.25
N ASP A 243 -11.98 -7.90 -7.25
CA ASP A 243 -12.22 -6.64 -6.54
C ASP A 243 -12.11 -5.42 -7.46
N LEU A 244 -11.08 -5.40 -8.31
CA LEU A 244 -10.86 -4.33 -9.27
C LEU A 244 -11.95 -4.29 -10.34
N ASN A 245 -12.37 -5.43 -10.89
CA ASN A 245 -13.49 -5.50 -11.84
C ASN A 245 -14.77 -4.93 -11.23
N SER A 246 -15.10 -5.29 -9.98
CA SER A 246 -16.26 -4.72 -9.26
C SER A 246 -16.16 -3.19 -9.14
N LEU A 247 -14.97 -2.68 -8.83
CA LEU A 247 -14.71 -1.24 -8.76
C LEU A 247 -14.85 -0.54 -10.12
N TRP A 248 -14.32 -1.14 -11.19
CA TRP A 248 -14.38 -0.58 -12.55
C TRP A 248 -15.81 -0.56 -13.09
N CYS A 249 -16.60 -1.60 -12.83
CA CYS A 249 -18.03 -1.63 -13.14
C CYS A 249 -18.77 -0.49 -12.43
N LYS A 250 -18.50 -0.26 -11.13
CA LYS A 250 -19.09 0.87 -10.38
C LYS A 250 -18.71 2.24 -10.93
N LYS A 251 -17.53 2.36 -11.54
CA LYS A 251 -17.05 3.57 -12.22
C LYS A 251 -17.60 3.74 -13.64
N GLY A 252 -18.32 2.76 -14.18
CA GLY A 252 -18.83 2.80 -15.55
C GLY A 252 -17.74 2.64 -16.63
N ILE A 253 -16.57 2.13 -16.27
CA ILE A 253 -15.52 1.82 -17.27
C ILE A 253 -15.95 0.55 -18.00
N GLN A 254 -16.32 0.69 -19.27
CA GLN A 254 -16.64 -0.44 -20.14
C GLN A 254 -15.33 -1.16 -20.51
N LEU A 255 -15.32 -2.47 -20.30
CA LEU A 255 -14.20 -3.38 -20.57
C LEU A 255 -14.36 -4.01 -21.94
#